data_AF-A0A828YZ37-F1
#
_entry.id   AF-A0A828YZ37-F1
#
_cell.length_a   1.000
_cell.length_b   1.000
_cell.length_c   1.000
_cell.angle_alpha   90.00
_cell.angle_beta   90.00
_cell.angle_gamma   90.00
#
_symmetry.space_group_name_H-M   'P 1'
#
loop_
_entity.id
_entity.type
_entity.pdbx_description
1 polymer ?
#
loop_
_entity_poly.entity_id
_entity_poly.type
_entity_poly.pdbx_seq_one_letter_code
_entity_poly.pdbx_strand_id
1 'polypeptide(L)'
;MSRLPEKQVVPKALELLNEKQAHVREAGALVLSLLSTPDSVESLKPLLEKEKNDDIRNLVVGVVYKTPVELDFEEAKRRISVAKALGKLDKPLAKWLDESKLPEILWKDRKPLSEEEIRYLFYRQKTVPAIEMDFELRDVVALIDKSSCEKFSKSLLSLILKNGGFKAPNRFAISILGILGSDDVVPEIEAVAKKEMNLNACSCLGFICTITAAGALDRILQMFRVKYPNVREVAQQAFESIADKMSLTSYELRDRVMPDLGFENLFKKVEINKIEYTQKISPDLKFTYYNEDGKEVKTLKMNEAEKKKNKEENALLKEAVKQFGINLEYYLVVQRSWSSPDWREFFLKNPIANAYSQNFIWVHVSENQDAQRFYVVENKILDANDRKFELGVKSKVHLLHPLSLDTSEGNLWSSKLKERKIEPPLDQLDRGTYAVSSEEKNETISYQFQNKEMVGITFKNRAEKYGWRRGSVVDTGEVSSYRKLFPNENVEVFLMLENLNVQNYNMDEQITFKEFFFVKQGSITTGSYVYDEPKNEKDHRLISFRNLDPIVYSETLYDLHRILQSKNEE
;
A
#
# COMPACT_ATOMS: atom_id res chain seq x y z
N MET A 1 19.94 32.22 16.36
CA MET A 1 21.30 31.94 15.85
C MET A 1 21.30 31.35 14.44
N SER A 2 20.33 30.52 14.03
CA SER A 2 20.27 29.90 12.69
C SER A 2 20.11 30.84 11.48
N ARG A 3 19.99 32.15 11.68
CA ARG A 3 19.90 33.18 10.61
C ARG A 3 21.18 34.02 10.47
N LEU A 4 22.22 33.73 11.25
CA LEU A 4 23.50 34.42 11.22
C LEU A 4 24.52 33.62 10.40
N PRO A 5 25.57 34.26 9.84
CA PRO A 5 26.60 33.57 9.07
C PRO A 5 27.25 32.43 9.87
N GLU A 6 27.49 31.29 9.23
CA GLU A 6 28.04 30.07 9.84
C GLU A 6 29.29 30.32 10.69
N LYS A 7 30.21 31.16 10.18
CA LYS A 7 31.45 31.56 10.87
C LYS A 7 31.23 32.23 12.24
N GLN A 8 30.04 32.78 12.49
CA GLN A 8 29.69 33.39 13.79
C GLN A 8 28.90 32.44 14.69
N VAL A 9 28.18 31.48 14.09
CA VAL A 9 27.24 30.60 14.80
C VAL A 9 27.95 29.36 15.33
N VAL A 10 28.80 28.73 14.52
CA VAL A 10 29.47 27.47 14.86
C VAL A 10 30.33 27.61 16.13
N PRO A 11 31.20 28.64 16.28
CA PRO A 11 32.01 28.77 17.50
C PRO A 11 31.16 28.90 18.77
N LYS A 12 30.11 29.74 18.73
CA LYS A 12 29.21 29.92 19.87
C LYS A 12 28.45 28.64 20.20
N ALA A 13 27.98 27.91 19.19
CA ALA A 13 27.29 26.64 19.43
C ALA A 13 28.23 25.59 20.05
N LEU A 14 29.51 25.57 19.66
CA LEU A 14 30.52 24.70 20.27
C LEU A 14 30.82 25.06 21.72
N GLU A 15 30.79 26.35 22.10
CA GLU A 15 30.87 26.77 23.51
C GLU A 15 29.72 26.18 24.32
N LEU A 16 28.49 26.25 23.80
CA LEU A 16 27.30 25.69 24.46
C LEU A 16 27.41 24.18 24.68
N LEU A 17 28.06 23.43 23.77
CA LEU A 17 28.25 21.98 23.93
C LEU A 17 29.13 21.59 25.12
N ASN A 18 29.97 22.50 25.62
CA ASN A 18 30.86 22.24 26.76
C ASN A 18 30.23 22.62 28.11
N GLU A 19 29.00 23.12 28.11
CA GLU A 19 28.32 23.57 29.31
C GLU A 19 27.85 22.42 30.21
N LYS A 20 27.81 22.67 31.52
CA LYS A 20 27.37 21.65 32.49
C LYS A 20 25.87 21.35 32.39
N GLN A 21 25.07 22.35 32.03
CA GLN A 21 23.62 22.25 31.98
C GLN A 21 23.16 21.58 30.68
N ALA A 22 22.35 20.52 30.80
CA ALA A 22 21.92 19.71 29.65
C ALA A 22 21.15 20.54 28.59
N HIS A 23 20.20 21.39 29.01
CA HIS A 23 19.42 22.22 28.09
C HIS A 23 20.28 23.23 27.30
N VAL A 24 21.43 23.64 27.85
CA VAL A 24 22.37 24.54 27.16
C VAL A 24 23.14 23.78 26.09
N ARG A 25 23.62 22.57 26.42
CA ARG A 25 24.24 21.67 25.43
C ARG A 25 23.25 21.27 24.34
N GLU A 26 22.00 21.01 24.69
CA GLU A 26 20.92 20.70 23.74
C GLU A 26 20.73 21.84 22.74
N ALA A 27 20.72 23.09 23.20
CA ALA A 27 20.63 24.25 22.32
C ALA A 27 21.83 24.33 21.34
N GLY A 28 23.05 24.06 21.82
CA GLY A 28 24.24 23.98 20.97
C GLY A 28 24.13 22.88 19.90
N ALA A 29 23.73 21.68 20.32
CA ALA A 29 23.57 20.52 19.44
C ALA A 29 22.47 20.76 18.38
N LEU A 30 21.32 21.32 18.79
CA LEU A 30 20.21 21.65 17.91
C LEU A 30 20.64 22.68 16.86
N VAL A 31 21.35 23.74 17.26
CA VAL A 31 21.84 24.76 16.31
C VAL A 31 22.76 24.14 15.27
N LEU A 32 23.76 23.34 15.67
CA LEU A 32 24.70 22.70 14.73
C LEU A 32 24.01 21.65 13.84
N SER A 33 23.02 20.94 14.39
CA SER A 33 22.22 19.96 13.63
C SER A 33 21.36 20.65 12.57
N LEU A 34 20.74 21.79 12.90
CA LEU A 34 19.94 22.57 11.95
C LEU A 34 20.79 23.23 10.86
N LEU A 35 22.06 23.57 11.13
CA LEU A 35 22.98 24.06 10.10
C LEU A 35 23.29 22.97 9.06
N SER A 36 23.50 21.72 9.50
CA SER A 36 23.75 20.56 8.63
C SER A 36 24.85 20.77 7.57
N THR A 37 25.88 21.58 7.88
CA THR A 37 27.05 21.76 7.02
C THR A 37 28.10 20.69 7.33
N PRO A 38 29.03 20.37 6.40
CA PRO A 38 30.09 19.40 6.68
C PRO A 38 30.88 19.73 7.95
N ASP A 39 31.24 21.00 8.15
CA ASP A 39 31.98 21.46 9.33
C ASP A 39 31.17 21.31 10.63
N SER A 40 29.86 21.62 10.59
CA SER A 40 28.99 21.46 11.78
C SER A 40 28.79 19.99 12.14
N VAL A 41 28.65 19.11 11.14
CA VAL A 41 28.50 17.66 11.33
C VAL A 41 29.79 17.05 11.89
N GLU A 42 30.96 17.38 11.34
CA GLU A 42 32.25 16.92 11.88
C GLU A 42 32.45 17.35 13.33
N SER A 43 32.09 18.60 13.65
CA SER A 43 32.23 19.14 15.00
C SER A 43 31.32 18.45 16.04
N LEU A 44 30.23 17.82 15.60
CA LEU A 44 29.31 17.09 16.48
C LEU A 44 29.74 15.65 16.77
N LYS A 45 30.56 15.02 15.91
CA LYS A 45 30.96 13.61 16.08
C LYS A 45 31.53 13.26 17.45
N PRO A 46 32.41 14.08 18.08
CA PRO A 46 32.94 13.76 19.41
C PRO A 46 31.87 13.66 20.50
N LEU A 47 30.69 14.26 20.29
CA LEU A 47 29.58 14.24 21.24
C LEU A 47 28.96 12.84 21.34
N LEU A 48 29.00 12.03 20.28
CA LEU A 48 28.50 10.65 20.26
C LEU A 48 29.22 9.73 21.27
N GLU A 49 30.47 10.06 21.58
CA GLU A 49 31.36 9.30 22.46
C GLU A 49 31.18 9.64 23.95
N LYS A 50 30.67 10.84 24.26
CA LYS A 50 30.75 11.43 25.61
C LYS A 50 29.41 11.86 26.18
N GLU A 51 28.43 12.19 25.33
CA GLU A 51 27.15 12.72 25.80
C GLU A 51 26.27 11.61 26.38
N LYS A 52 25.82 11.83 27.62
CA LYS A 52 24.99 10.87 28.35
C LYS A 52 23.50 11.14 28.19
N ASN A 53 23.10 12.36 27.81
CA ASN A 53 21.69 12.66 27.55
C ASN A 53 21.29 12.14 26.16
N ASP A 54 20.29 11.25 26.11
CA ASP A 54 19.87 10.62 24.86
C ASP A 54 19.19 11.60 23.90
N ASP A 55 18.46 12.61 24.40
CA ASP A 55 17.79 13.62 23.56
C ASP A 55 18.82 14.45 22.80
N ILE A 56 19.88 14.89 23.48
CA ILE A 56 21.00 15.62 22.86
C ILE A 56 21.75 14.73 21.87
N ARG A 57 22.05 13.49 22.26
CA ARG A 57 22.77 12.54 21.41
C ARG A 57 21.98 12.18 20.15
N ASN A 58 20.66 12.07 20.26
CA ASN A 58 19.76 11.78 19.13
C ASN A 58 19.77 12.90 18.08
N LEU A 59 19.89 14.17 18.48
CA LEU A 59 20.08 15.27 17.53
C LEU A 59 21.32 15.04 16.65
N VAL A 60 22.42 14.60 17.29
CA VAL A 60 23.68 14.29 16.59
C VAL A 60 23.56 13.06 15.70
N VAL A 61 22.96 11.98 16.19
CA VAL A 61 22.68 10.77 15.39
C VAL A 61 21.87 11.12 14.14
N GLY A 62 20.88 12.00 14.27
CA GLY A 62 20.00 12.45 13.19
C GLY A 62 20.72 13.14 12.04
N VAL A 63 21.90 13.70 12.26
CA VAL A 63 22.70 14.37 11.22
C VAL A 63 23.95 13.58 10.83
N VAL A 64 24.69 13.02 11.80
CA VAL A 64 25.93 12.27 11.53
C VAL A 64 25.64 10.95 10.82
N TYR A 65 24.58 10.25 11.20
CA TYR A 65 24.21 8.95 10.63
C TYR A 65 23.02 9.04 9.68
N LYS A 66 22.66 10.24 9.21
CA LYS A 66 21.52 10.46 8.31
C LYS A 66 21.61 9.55 7.07
N THR A 67 22.78 9.52 6.43
CA THR A 67 23.05 8.70 5.26
C THR A 67 23.50 7.30 5.68
N PRO A 68 22.89 6.22 5.13
CA PRO A 68 23.38 4.86 5.33
C PRO A 68 24.84 4.70 4.93
N VAL A 69 25.60 3.99 5.75
CA VAL A 69 26.98 3.62 5.46
C VAL A 69 27.17 2.12 5.65
N GLU A 70 28.00 1.50 4.81
CA GLU A 70 28.47 0.15 5.08
C GLU A 70 29.45 0.19 6.25
N LEU A 71 29.15 -0.60 7.26
CA LEU A 71 29.84 -0.63 8.53
C LEU A 71 30.56 -1.97 8.66
N ASP A 72 31.78 -1.97 9.20
CA ASP A 72 32.47 -3.21 9.56
C ASP A 72 32.13 -3.63 11.00
N PHE A 73 32.51 -4.87 11.36
CA PHE A 73 32.23 -5.39 12.69
C PHE A 73 32.96 -4.60 13.79
N GLU A 74 34.16 -4.08 13.53
CA GLU A 74 34.93 -3.33 14.52
C GLU A 74 34.23 -2.03 14.90
N GLU A 75 33.74 -1.27 13.93
CA GLU A 75 32.97 -0.06 14.18
C GLU A 75 31.64 -0.38 14.88
N ALA A 76 30.98 -1.51 14.56
CA ALA A 76 29.80 -1.96 15.29
C ALA A 76 30.10 -2.19 16.77
N LYS A 77 31.16 -2.97 17.06
CA LYS A 77 31.60 -3.27 18.42
C LYS A 77 32.04 -2.00 19.15
N ARG A 78 32.65 -1.05 18.45
CA ARG A 78 33.03 0.26 19.00
C ARG A 78 31.79 1.03 19.46
N ARG A 79 30.76 1.19 18.62
CA ARG A 79 29.50 1.88 18.99
C ARG A 79 28.82 1.24 20.20
N ILE A 80 28.81 -0.10 20.27
CA ILE A 80 28.27 -0.86 21.40
C ILE A 80 29.09 -0.59 22.67
N SER A 81 30.42 -0.62 22.56
CA SER A 81 31.35 -0.34 23.67
C SER A 81 31.22 1.08 24.21
N VAL A 82 30.94 2.06 23.33
CA VAL A 82 30.66 3.45 23.72
C VAL A 82 29.38 3.53 24.55
N ALA A 83 28.29 2.92 24.08
CA ALA A 83 27.03 2.88 24.84
C ALA A 83 27.21 2.22 26.22
N LYS A 84 28.02 1.15 26.29
CA LYS A 84 28.41 0.51 27.55
C LYS A 84 29.18 1.47 28.45
N ALA A 85 30.21 2.14 27.94
CA ALA A 85 31.02 3.09 28.72
C ALA A 85 30.19 4.28 29.26
N LEU A 86 29.12 4.64 28.56
CA LEU A 86 28.15 5.66 29.00
C LEU A 86 27.13 5.14 30.03
N GLY A 87 27.18 3.85 30.40
CA GLY A 87 26.28 3.21 31.37
C GLY A 87 24.90 2.88 30.80
N LYS A 88 24.74 2.87 29.47
CA LYS A 88 23.43 2.65 28.81
C LYS A 88 23.01 1.18 28.77
N LEU A 89 23.97 0.27 28.93
CA LEU A 89 23.77 -1.18 28.82
C LEU A 89 23.83 -1.91 30.18
N ASP A 90 23.97 -1.17 31.29
CA ASP A 90 24.16 -1.72 32.64
C ASP A 90 22.96 -2.51 33.16
N LYS A 91 21.75 -2.21 32.66
CA LYS A 91 20.50 -2.83 33.11
C LYS A 91 19.57 -3.14 31.93
N PRO A 92 18.77 -4.21 32.00
CA PRO A 92 17.73 -4.47 31.03
C PRO A 92 16.75 -3.29 30.92
N LEU A 93 16.24 -3.04 29.71
CA LEU A 93 15.38 -1.88 29.45
C LEU A 93 13.96 -2.01 29.98
N ALA A 94 13.51 -3.24 30.21
CA ALA A 94 12.22 -3.57 30.79
C ALA A 94 12.37 -4.82 31.67
N LYS A 95 11.64 -4.86 32.80
CA LYS A 95 11.70 -6.00 33.74
C LYS A 95 11.33 -7.34 33.11
N TRP A 96 10.52 -7.32 32.06
CA TRP A 96 10.04 -8.51 31.36
C TRP A 96 10.99 -8.97 30.24
N LEU A 97 11.96 -8.15 29.85
CA LEU A 97 12.90 -8.43 28.78
C LEU A 97 14.21 -8.91 29.38
N ASP A 98 14.34 -10.23 29.50
CA ASP A 98 15.55 -10.90 29.94
C ASP A 98 16.31 -11.43 28.72
N GLU A 99 17.36 -10.72 28.30
CA GLU A 99 18.07 -11.02 27.05
C GLU A 99 18.78 -12.38 27.09
N SER A 100 19.12 -12.90 28.28
CA SER A 100 19.75 -14.21 28.47
C SER A 100 18.83 -15.39 28.11
N LYS A 101 17.51 -15.16 28.09
CA LYS A 101 16.48 -16.15 27.76
C LYS A 101 15.99 -16.06 26.32
N LEU A 102 16.46 -15.07 25.57
CA LEU A 102 16.09 -14.93 24.16
C LEU A 102 16.87 -15.96 23.33
N PRO A 103 16.25 -16.55 22.30
CA PRO A 103 16.97 -17.41 21.37
C PRO A 103 18.16 -16.69 20.74
N GLU A 104 19.24 -17.43 20.50
CA GLU A 104 20.45 -16.91 19.89
C GLU A 104 20.18 -16.33 18.49
N ILE A 105 20.81 -15.18 18.21
CA ILE A 105 20.91 -14.58 16.88
C ILE A 105 22.38 -14.37 16.54
N LEU A 106 22.71 -14.42 15.25
CA LEU A 106 24.08 -14.42 14.77
C LEU A 106 24.41 -13.12 14.03
N TRP A 107 25.66 -12.69 14.15
CA TRP A 107 26.29 -11.78 13.21
C TRP A 107 26.48 -12.48 11.86
N LYS A 108 26.68 -11.71 10.78
CA LYS A 108 26.98 -12.25 9.44
C LYS A 108 28.28 -13.07 9.39
N ASP A 109 29.20 -12.87 10.34
CA ASP A 109 30.38 -13.71 10.53
C ASP A 109 30.11 -15.02 11.27
N ARG A 110 28.82 -15.34 11.52
CA ARG A 110 28.30 -16.53 12.19
C ARG A 110 28.58 -16.62 13.69
N LYS A 111 29.11 -15.57 14.32
CA LYS A 111 29.26 -15.55 15.79
C LYS A 111 27.95 -15.12 16.46
N PRO A 112 27.64 -15.67 17.64
CA PRO A 112 26.46 -15.26 18.39
C PRO A 112 26.58 -13.82 18.90
N LEU A 113 25.45 -13.12 18.91
CA LEU A 113 25.35 -11.84 19.61
C LEU A 113 25.36 -12.07 21.11
N SER A 114 26.15 -11.29 21.83
CA SER A 114 26.10 -11.31 23.30
C SER A 114 24.85 -10.61 23.84
N GLU A 115 24.50 -10.86 25.11
CA GLU A 115 23.38 -10.17 25.77
C GLU A 115 23.52 -8.64 25.73
N GLU A 116 24.75 -8.14 25.84
CA GLU A 116 25.06 -6.71 25.75
C GLU A 116 24.79 -6.15 24.36
N GLU A 117 25.14 -6.90 23.32
CA GLU A 117 24.91 -6.52 21.93
C GLU A 117 23.42 -6.51 21.61
N ILE A 118 22.67 -7.51 22.09
CA ILE A 118 21.21 -7.54 21.99
C ILE A 118 20.59 -6.34 22.73
N ARG A 119 21.05 -6.06 23.94
CA ARG A 119 20.56 -4.91 24.74
C ARG A 119 20.83 -3.58 24.05
N TYR A 120 21.97 -3.43 23.35
CA TYR A 120 22.27 -2.25 22.56
C TYR A 120 21.21 -2.00 21.47
N LEU A 121 20.76 -3.05 20.78
CA LEU A 121 19.73 -2.93 19.75
C LEU A 121 18.45 -2.32 20.34
N PHE A 122 17.97 -2.89 21.45
CA PHE A 122 16.79 -2.37 22.13
C PHE A 122 17.01 -0.95 22.69
N TYR A 123 18.22 -0.62 23.16
CA TYR A 123 18.52 0.67 23.77
C TYR A 123 18.45 1.78 22.73
N ARG A 124 19.18 1.63 21.62
CA ARG A 124 19.13 2.61 20.52
C ARG A 124 17.71 2.78 20.00
N GLN A 125 16.97 1.68 19.87
CA GLN A 125 15.59 1.76 19.41
C GLN A 125 14.64 2.42 20.42
N LYS A 126 14.89 2.30 21.73
CA LYS A 126 14.09 2.93 22.79
C LYS A 126 14.19 4.45 22.78
N THR A 127 15.28 5.01 22.24
CA THR A 127 15.44 6.47 22.13
C THR A 127 14.64 7.05 20.97
N VAL A 128 13.95 6.24 20.16
CA VAL A 128 13.04 6.66 19.09
C VAL A 128 11.58 6.51 19.56
N PRO A 129 10.78 7.58 19.60
CA PRO A 129 9.43 7.55 20.16
C PRO A 129 8.38 6.88 19.25
N ALA A 130 8.65 6.79 17.95
CA ALA A 130 7.80 6.18 16.93
C ALA A 130 8.31 4.78 16.54
N ILE A 131 7.49 4.02 15.79
CA ILE A 131 7.95 2.81 15.12
C ILE A 131 8.70 3.25 13.87
N GLU A 132 9.95 3.65 14.07
CA GLU A 132 10.89 4.13 13.05
C GLU A 132 12.27 3.56 13.37
N MET A 133 13.09 3.30 12.35
CA MET A 133 14.42 2.74 12.58
C MET A 133 15.40 3.84 12.98
N ASP A 134 16.05 3.69 14.14
CA ASP A 134 17.14 4.58 14.56
C ASP A 134 18.29 4.55 13.53
N PHE A 135 18.85 5.71 13.19
CA PHE A 135 19.86 5.82 12.14
C PHE A 135 21.19 5.15 12.53
N GLU A 136 21.60 5.22 13.79
CA GLU A 136 22.80 4.53 14.25
C GLU A 136 22.60 3.02 14.28
N LEU A 137 21.41 2.59 14.75
CA LEU A 137 21.03 1.19 14.78
C LEU A 137 20.94 0.56 13.39
N ARG A 138 20.40 1.28 12.40
CA ARG A 138 20.22 0.83 11.00
C ARG A 138 21.49 0.17 10.46
N ASP A 139 22.62 0.83 10.65
CA ASP A 139 23.90 0.37 10.09
C ASP A 139 24.43 -0.86 10.86
N VAL A 140 24.16 -0.94 12.16
CA VAL A 140 24.55 -2.09 13.01
C VAL A 140 23.70 -3.32 12.70
N VAL A 141 22.38 -3.19 12.57
CA VAL A 141 21.50 -4.33 12.26
C VAL A 141 21.73 -4.90 10.86
N ALA A 142 22.31 -4.10 9.95
CA ALA A 142 22.72 -4.58 8.63
C ALA A 142 23.81 -5.66 8.68
N LEU A 143 24.53 -5.80 9.81
CA LEU A 143 25.53 -6.84 10.05
C LEU A 143 24.98 -8.11 10.71
N ILE A 144 23.69 -8.15 11.07
CA ILE A 144 23.04 -9.32 11.67
C ILE A 144 22.60 -10.27 10.55
N ASP A 145 22.81 -11.57 10.76
CA ASP A 145 22.29 -12.60 9.88
C ASP A 145 20.80 -12.84 10.15
N LYS A 146 19.94 -12.23 9.33
CA LYS A 146 18.48 -12.34 9.45
C LYS A 146 17.97 -13.78 9.39
N SER A 147 18.69 -14.71 8.77
CA SER A 147 18.29 -16.12 8.71
C SER A 147 18.35 -16.81 10.08
N SER A 148 19.09 -16.25 11.04
CA SER A 148 19.15 -16.74 12.42
C SER A 148 18.02 -16.23 13.32
N CYS A 149 17.23 -15.25 12.86
CA CYS A 149 16.32 -14.50 13.74
C CYS A 149 14.94 -15.13 13.95
N GLU A 150 14.57 -16.20 13.24
CA GLU A 150 13.21 -16.77 13.27
C GLU A 150 12.76 -17.16 14.69
N LYS A 151 13.57 -17.91 15.44
CA LYS A 151 13.22 -18.32 16.81
C LYS A 151 13.17 -17.11 17.75
N PHE A 152 14.09 -16.17 17.57
CA PHE A 152 14.17 -14.95 18.35
C PHE A 152 12.92 -14.09 18.18
N SER A 153 12.48 -13.85 16.94
CA SER A 153 11.31 -13.02 16.62
C SER A 153 10.02 -13.62 17.19
N LYS A 154 9.80 -14.93 17.07
CA LYS A 154 8.69 -15.65 17.74
C LYS A 154 8.69 -15.48 19.26
N SER A 155 9.85 -15.64 19.89
CA SER A 155 9.99 -15.49 21.34
C SER A 155 9.72 -14.04 21.77
N LEU A 156 10.27 -13.07 21.03
CA LEU A 156 10.08 -11.65 21.30
C LEU A 156 8.61 -11.23 21.12
N LEU A 157 7.94 -11.68 20.05
CA LEU A 157 6.51 -11.45 19.85
C LEU A 157 5.69 -11.99 21.02
N SER A 158 5.97 -13.23 21.46
CA SER A 158 5.30 -13.84 22.60
C SER A 158 5.49 -13.03 23.88
N LEU A 159 6.68 -12.48 24.12
CA LEU A 159 6.95 -11.60 25.26
C LEU A 159 6.20 -10.28 25.15
N ILE A 160 6.18 -9.63 23.98
CA ILE A 160 5.44 -8.39 23.73
C ILE A 160 3.96 -8.59 24.03
N LEU A 161 3.34 -9.65 23.48
CA LEU A 161 1.93 -9.96 23.67
C LEU A 161 1.59 -10.18 25.15
N LYS A 162 2.43 -10.91 25.90
CA LYS A 162 2.25 -11.13 27.35
C LYS A 162 2.41 -9.86 28.18
N ASN A 163 3.15 -8.86 27.69
CA ASN A 163 3.55 -7.68 28.46
C ASN A 163 2.94 -6.38 27.90
N GLY A 164 1.64 -6.39 27.59
CA GLY A 164 0.89 -5.20 27.20
C GLY A 164 0.71 -4.99 25.70
N GLY A 165 1.21 -5.91 24.87
CA GLY A 165 0.96 -5.97 23.43
C GLY A 165 1.58 -4.80 22.65
N PHE A 166 0.97 -4.48 21.51
CA PHE A 166 1.45 -3.48 20.55
C PHE A 166 1.14 -2.04 20.98
N LYS A 167 1.47 -1.67 22.22
CA LYS A 167 1.21 -0.34 22.82
C LYS A 167 2.46 0.52 22.92
N ALA A 168 2.28 1.82 23.16
CA ALA A 168 3.34 2.82 23.21
C ALA A 168 4.56 2.44 24.08
N PRO A 169 4.41 1.88 25.31
CA PRO A 169 5.55 1.49 26.13
C PRO A 169 6.46 0.42 25.50
N ASN A 170 5.94 -0.39 24.56
CA ASN A 170 6.66 -1.48 23.93
C ASN A 170 7.17 -1.15 22.52
N ARG A 171 7.05 0.10 22.05
CA ARG A 171 7.46 0.50 20.68
C ARG A 171 8.90 0.12 20.34
N PHE A 172 9.80 0.20 21.31
CA PHE A 172 11.19 -0.21 21.14
C PHE A 172 11.31 -1.69 20.74
N ALA A 173 10.60 -2.59 21.45
CA ALA A 173 10.60 -4.02 21.18
C ALA A 173 9.80 -4.38 19.92
N ILE A 174 8.69 -3.68 19.65
CA ILE A 174 7.90 -3.83 18.42
C ILE A 174 8.75 -3.49 17.19
N SER A 175 9.56 -2.42 17.27
CA SER A 175 10.44 -2.02 16.17
C SER A 175 11.54 -3.06 15.94
N ILE A 176 12.18 -3.58 17.01
CA ILE A 176 13.15 -4.68 16.88
C ILE A 176 12.50 -5.95 16.32
N LEU A 177 11.28 -6.28 16.74
CA LEU A 177 10.51 -7.38 16.17
C LEU A 177 10.27 -7.18 14.67
N GLY A 178 9.96 -5.97 14.22
CA GLY A 178 9.82 -5.67 12.80
C GLY A 178 11.14 -5.80 12.05
N ILE A 179 12.23 -5.23 12.58
CA ILE A 179 13.55 -5.19 11.92
C ILE A 179 14.16 -6.59 11.74
N LEU A 180 14.04 -7.43 12.78
CA LEU A 180 14.58 -8.79 12.85
C LEU A 180 13.52 -9.88 12.62
N GLY A 181 12.30 -9.48 12.28
CA GLY A 181 11.18 -10.39 12.07
C GLY A 181 11.27 -11.14 10.74
N SER A 182 10.58 -12.27 10.70
CA SER A 182 10.44 -13.14 9.52
C SER A 182 8.95 -13.45 9.27
N ASP A 183 8.66 -14.19 8.20
CA ASP A 183 7.27 -14.43 7.75
C ASP A 183 6.40 -15.20 8.76
N ASP A 184 7.03 -15.93 9.66
CA ASP A 184 6.39 -16.76 10.68
C ASP A 184 5.66 -15.96 11.77
N VAL A 185 6.08 -14.72 12.06
CA VAL A 185 5.39 -13.84 13.02
C VAL A 185 4.29 -12.99 12.38
N VAL A 186 4.27 -12.90 11.04
CA VAL A 186 3.32 -12.06 10.30
C VAL A 186 1.85 -12.36 10.62
N PRO A 187 1.37 -13.63 10.66
CA PRO A 187 -0.04 -13.92 10.89
C PRO A 187 -0.57 -13.39 12.23
N GLU A 188 0.24 -13.44 13.27
CA GLU A 188 -0.12 -12.98 14.61
C GLU A 188 -0.10 -11.45 14.70
N ILE A 189 0.86 -10.79 14.05
CA ILE A 189 0.90 -9.33 13.96
C ILE A 189 -0.28 -8.81 13.13
N GLU A 190 -0.61 -9.46 12.01
CA GLU A 190 -1.79 -9.17 11.20
C GLU A 190 -3.07 -9.30 12.03
N ALA A 191 -3.19 -10.35 12.84
CA ALA A 191 -4.33 -10.55 13.71
C ALA A 191 -4.46 -9.41 14.75
N VAL A 192 -3.36 -8.93 15.32
CA VAL A 192 -3.37 -7.77 16.23
C VAL A 192 -3.81 -6.50 15.49
N ALA A 193 -3.24 -6.23 14.31
CA ALA A 193 -3.60 -5.07 13.49
C ALA A 193 -5.11 -5.03 13.18
N LYS A 194 -5.68 -6.18 12.81
CA LYS A 194 -7.11 -6.32 12.46
C LYS A 194 -8.05 -6.28 13.67
N LYS A 195 -7.74 -7.02 14.74
CA LYS A 195 -8.65 -7.16 15.90
C LYS A 195 -8.65 -5.93 16.80
N GLU A 196 -7.51 -5.27 16.95
CA GLU A 196 -7.34 -4.12 17.85
C GLU A 196 -7.27 -2.78 17.13
N MET A 197 -7.41 -2.77 15.79
CA MET A 197 -7.23 -1.56 14.97
C MET A 197 -5.87 -0.89 15.26
N ASN A 198 -4.80 -1.69 15.35
CA ASN A 198 -3.53 -1.27 15.94
C ASN A 198 -2.53 -0.73 14.91
N LEU A 199 -2.18 0.56 15.04
CA LEU A 199 -1.27 1.27 14.15
C LEU A 199 0.17 0.75 14.26
N ASN A 200 0.66 0.46 15.48
CA ASN A 200 2.03 -0.02 15.68
C ASN A 200 2.22 -1.41 15.04
N ALA A 201 1.18 -2.25 15.02
CA ALA A 201 1.22 -3.55 14.35
C ALA A 201 1.36 -3.40 12.82
N CYS A 202 0.66 -2.42 12.21
CA CYS A 202 0.82 -2.09 10.80
C CYS A 202 2.26 -1.62 10.49
N SER A 203 2.80 -0.69 11.30
CA SER A 203 4.19 -0.23 11.13
C SER A 203 5.20 -1.36 11.33
N CYS A 204 4.97 -2.27 12.28
CA CYS A 204 5.81 -3.45 12.51
C CYS A 204 5.89 -4.35 11.28
N LEU A 205 4.75 -4.62 10.62
CA LEU A 205 4.72 -5.39 9.36
C LEU A 205 5.56 -4.71 8.27
N GLY A 206 5.52 -3.38 8.17
CA GLY A 206 6.32 -2.60 7.23
C GLY A 206 7.85 -2.75 7.43
N PHE A 207 8.30 -3.09 8.64
CA PHE A 207 9.72 -3.32 8.92
C PHE A 207 10.21 -4.73 8.57
N ILE A 208 9.32 -5.73 8.57
CA ILE A 208 9.66 -7.10 8.20
C ILE A 208 10.11 -7.16 6.73
N CYS A 209 9.49 -6.35 5.86
CA CYS A 209 9.93 -6.13 4.48
C CYS A 209 9.96 -7.41 3.61
N THR A 210 8.92 -8.24 3.73
CA THR A 210 8.72 -9.45 2.92
C THR A 210 7.42 -9.40 2.13
N ILE A 211 7.29 -10.24 1.11
CA ILE A 211 6.03 -10.40 0.35
C ILE A 211 4.88 -10.83 1.27
N THR A 212 5.15 -11.70 2.24
CA THR A 212 4.14 -12.14 3.22
C THR A 212 3.63 -10.99 4.08
N ALA A 213 4.53 -10.13 4.58
CA ALA A 213 4.16 -8.94 5.35
C ALA A 213 3.39 -7.92 4.48
N ALA A 214 3.81 -7.72 3.22
CA ALA A 214 3.09 -6.89 2.27
C ALA A 214 1.68 -7.43 1.99
N GLY A 215 1.51 -8.75 1.85
CA GLY A 215 0.20 -9.37 1.68
C GLY A 215 -0.70 -9.20 2.91
N ALA A 216 -0.15 -9.25 4.12
CA ALA A 216 -0.88 -8.93 5.35
C ALA A 216 -1.35 -7.48 5.37
N LEU A 217 -0.48 -6.55 4.99
CA LEU A 217 -0.81 -5.12 4.88
C LEU A 217 -1.87 -4.86 3.81
N ASP A 218 -1.80 -5.50 2.64
CA ASP A 218 -2.85 -5.39 1.62
C ASP A 218 -4.20 -5.88 2.17
N ARG A 219 -4.26 -7.03 2.85
CA ARG A 219 -5.49 -7.49 3.50
C ARG A 219 -6.01 -6.55 4.59
N ILE A 220 -5.13 -5.87 5.33
CA ILE A 220 -5.50 -4.84 6.32
C ILE A 220 -6.09 -3.62 5.60
N LEU A 221 -5.48 -3.17 4.51
CA LEU A 221 -5.99 -2.06 3.67
C LEU A 221 -7.38 -2.34 3.15
N GLN A 222 -7.66 -3.58 2.73
CA GLN A 222 -8.98 -3.97 2.25
C GLN A 222 -10.01 -4.06 3.38
N MET A 223 -9.64 -4.65 4.52
CA MET A 223 -10.53 -4.74 5.68
C MET A 223 -10.95 -3.36 6.20
N PHE A 224 -10.00 -2.41 6.22
CA PHE A 224 -10.22 -1.04 6.68
C PHE A 224 -10.44 -0.04 5.54
N ARG A 225 -10.97 -0.52 4.39
CA ARG A 225 -11.24 0.31 3.22
C ARG A 225 -12.17 1.50 3.52
N VAL A 226 -13.16 1.30 4.41
CA VAL A 226 -14.17 2.29 4.78
C VAL A 226 -14.01 2.80 6.22
N LYS A 227 -13.79 1.89 7.17
CA LYS A 227 -13.69 2.22 8.60
C LYS A 227 -12.23 2.26 9.03
N TYR A 228 -11.93 3.10 10.03
CA TYR A 228 -10.59 3.29 10.61
C TYR A 228 -9.55 3.84 9.61
N PRO A 229 -9.78 5.06 9.07
CA PRO A 229 -8.90 5.67 8.06
C PRO A 229 -7.45 5.83 8.54
N ASN A 230 -7.23 6.07 9.83
CA ASN A 230 -5.90 6.14 10.44
C ASN A 230 -5.14 4.82 10.38
N VAL A 231 -5.79 3.68 10.61
CA VAL A 231 -5.16 2.35 10.48
C VAL A 231 -4.83 2.08 9.02
N ARG A 232 -5.77 2.38 8.13
CA ARG A 232 -5.59 2.23 6.69
C ARG A 232 -4.42 3.07 6.18
N GLU A 233 -4.29 4.32 6.63
CA GLU A 233 -3.19 5.22 6.26
C GLU A 233 -1.83 4.65 6.68
N VAL A 234 -1.69 4.21 7.94
CA VAL A 234 -0.44 3.60 8.41
C VAL A 234 -0.14 2.29 7.66
N ALA A 235 -1.15 1.47 7.37
CA ALA A 235 -0.97 0.26 6.57
C ALA A 235 -0.55 0.58 5.13
N GLN A 236 -1.06 1.68 4.54
CA GLN A 236 -0.71 2.13 3.19
C GLN A 236 0.75 2.58 3.15
N GLN A 237 1.16 3.43 4.10
CA GLN A 237 2.54 3.88 4.24
C GLN A 237 3.50 2.71 4.47
N ALA A 238 3.11 1.73 5.31
CA ALA A 238 3.90 0.52 5.53
C ALA A 238 4.03 -0.32 4.26
N PHE A 239 2.95 -0.48 3.49
CA PHE A 239 2.95 -1.22 2.23
C PHE A 239 3.83 -0.54 1.17
N GLU A 240 3.71 0.78 1.03
CA GLU A 240 4.56 1.60 0.15
C GLU A 240 6.03 1.53 0.55
N SER A 241 6.33 1.57 1.85
CA SER A 241 7.71 1.41 2.33
C SER A 241 8.32 0.05 1.97
N ILE A 242 7.53 -1.03 1.96
CA ILE A 242 8.00 -2.33 1.46
C ILE A 242 8.25 -2.26 -0.06
N ALA A 243 7.33 -1.65 -0.81
CA ALA A 243 7.46 -1.50 -2.26
C ALA A 243 8.77 -0.76 -2.61
N ASP A 244 9.02 0.38 -1.97
CA ASP A 244 10.23 1.20 -2.15
C ASP A 244 11.51 0.41 -1.83
N LYS A 245 11.54 -0.31 -0.69
CA LYS A 245 12.69 -1.15 -0.31
C LYS A 245 12.94 -2.29 -1.29
N MET A 246 11.90 -2.78 -1.96
CA MET A 246 12.00 -3.81 -3.00
C MET A 246 12.23 -3.22 -4.40
N SER A 247 12.33 -1.89 -4.53
CA SER A 247 12.40 -1.18 -5.83
C SER A 247 11.22 -1.49 -6.74
N LEU A 248 10.03 -1.59 -6.15
CA LEU A 248 8.76 -1.86 -6.83
C LEU A 248 7.82 -0.68 -6.65
N THR A 249 6.96 -0.45 -7.63
CA THR A 249 5.77 0.37 -7.44
C THR A 249 4.77 -0.37 -6.54
N SER A 250 3.87 0.37 -5.87
CA SER A 250 2.79 -0.24 -5.07
C SER A 250 1.90 -1.17 -5.92
N TYR A 251 1.75 -0.84 -7.20
CA TYR A 251 1.03 -1.64 -8.19
C TYR A 251 1.68 -2.99 -8.45
N GLU A 252 3.00 -3.00 -8.65
CA GLU A 252 3.78 -4.22 -8.88
C GLU A 252 3.92 -5.06 -7.60
N LEU A 253 4.00 -4.43 -6.43
CA LEU A 253 3.95 -5.17 -5.17
C LEU A 253 2.57 -5.82 -4.98
N ARG A 254 1.48 -5.12 -5.32
CA ARG A 254 0.12 -5.67 -5.21
C ARG A 254 -0.10 -6.90 -6.10
N ASP A 255 0.50 -6.92 -7.29
CA ASP A 255 0.46 -8.12 -8.15
C ASP A 255 1.23 -9.28 -7.53
N ARG A 256 2.40 -9.03 -6.92
CA ARG A 256 3.23 -10.06 -6.27
C ARG A 256 2.64 -10.64 -4.99
N VAL A 257 1.81 -9.89 -4.27
CA VAL A 257 1.14 -10.39 -3.06
C VAL A 257 -0.14 -11.18 -3.36
N MET A 258 -0.56 -11.26 -4.63
CA MET A 258 -1.72 -12.06 -5.03
C MET A 258 -1.50 -13.52 -4.64
N PRO A 259 -2.40 -14.14 -3.85
CA PRO A 259 -2.24 -15.52 -3.44
C PRO A 259 -2.28 -16.47 -4.65
N ASP A 260 -1.45 -17.51 -4.60
CA ASP A 260 -1.49 -18.64 -5.53
C ASP A 260 -2.45 -19.75 -5.05
N LEU A 261 -2.89 -19.72 -3.79
CA LEU A 261 -3.72 -20.75 -3.14
C LEU A 261 -3.10 -22.16 -3.17
N GLY A 262 -1.77 -22.23 -3.21
CA GLY A 262 -0.99 -23.46 -3.34
C GLY A 262 -1.03 -24.07 -4.74
N PHE A 263 -1.36 -23.29 -5.77
CA PHE A 263 -1.22 -23.70 -7.16
C PHE A 263 0.23 -23.51 -7.63
N GLU A 264 0.68 -24.41 -8.48
CA GLU A 264 1.94 -24.26 -9.22
C GLU A 264 1.59 -23.87 -10.65
N ASN A 265 1.81 -22.60 -11.00
CA ASN A 265 1.26 -21.97 -12.20
C ASN A 265 -0.29 -22.03 -12.19
N LEU A 266 -0.91 -22.71 -13.17
CA LEU A 266 -2.35 -22.72 -13.38
C LEU A 266 -3.06 -23.97 -12.84
N PHE A 267 -2.33 -24.89 -12.20
CA PHE A 267 -2.91 -26.13 -11.69
C PHE A 267 -2.39 -26.49 -10.30
N LYS A 268 -3.20 -27.24 -9.56
CA LYS A 268 -2.87 -27.78 -8.24
C LYS A 268 -3.27 -29.24 -8.20
N LYS A 269 -2.34 -30.12 -7.80
CA LYS A 269 -2.66 -31.53 -7.55
C LYS A 269 -3.31 -31.67 -6.19
N VAL A 270 -4.45 -32.34 -6.14
CA VAL A 270 -5.19 -32.58 -4.90
C VAL A 270 -5.62 -34.04 -4.83
N GLU A 271 -5.42 -34.68 -3.68
CA GLU A 271 -5.97 -36.00 -3.41
C GLU A 271 -7.30 -35.83 -2.67
N ILE A 272 -8.37 -36.43 -3.21
CA ILE A 272 -9.70 -36.44 -2.60
C ILE A 272 -10.20 -37.87 -2.61
N ASN A 273 -10.49 -38.40 -1.43
CA ASN A 273 -10.90 -39.79 -1.23
C ASN A 273 -9.95 -40.80 -1.92
N LYS A 274 -8.63 -40.56 -1.79
CA LYS A 274 -7.54 -41.37 -2.38
C LYS A 274 -7.50 -41.40 -3.92
N ILE A 275 -8.18 -40.46 -4.57
CA ILE A 275 -8.11 -40.27 -6.02
C ILE A 275 -7.40 -38.94 -6.26
N GLU A 276 -6.40 -38.94 -7.14
CA GLU A 276 -5.71 -37.72 -7.54
C GLU A 276 -6.56 -36.95 -8.57
N TYR A 277 -6.71 -35.65 -8.34
CA TYR A 277 -7.33 -34.72 -9.26
C TYR A 277 -6.38 -33.57 -9.58
N THR A 278 -6.52 -33.04 -10.79
CA THR A 278 -5.94 -31.76 -11.17
C THR A 278 -6.98 -30.68 -10.96
N GLN A 279 -6.77 -29.80 -9.99
CA GLN A 279 -7.60 -28.64 -9.71
C GLN A 279 -7.13 -27.45 -10.57
N LYS A 280 -8.07 -26.72 -11.16
CA LYS A 280 -7.87 -25.47 -11.92
C LYS A 280 -8.85 -24.39 -11.42
N ILE A 281 -8.60 -23.13 -11.78
CA ILE A 281 -9.60 -22.05 -11.66
C ILE A 281 -10.17 -21.78 -13.06
N SER A 282 -11.48 -21.92 -13.22
CA SER A 282 -12.15 -21.63 -14.50
C SER A 282 -12.30 -20.12 -14.73
N PRO A 283 -12.57 -19.67 -15.97
CA PRO A 283 -12.96 -18.27 -16.24
C PRO A 283 -14.15 -17.78 -15.40
N ASP A 284 -15.05 -18.69 -14.97
CA ASP A 284 -16.14 -18.38 -14.03
C ASP A 284 -15.67 -18.16 -12.58
N LEU A 285 -14.36 -18.11 -12.35
CA LEU A 285 -13.70 -17.81 -11.07
C LEU A 285 -14.02 -18.85 -9.98
N LYS A 286 -14.13 -20.13 -10.38
CA LYS A 286 -14.44 -21.26 -9.50
C LYS A 286 -13.42 -22.37 -9.65
N PHE A 287 -13.25 -23.17 -8.60
CA PHE A 287 -12.48 -24.41 -8.71
C PHE A 287 -13.19 -25.41 -9.60
N THR A 288 -12.44 -25.98 -10.54
CA THR A 288 -12.80 -27.10 -11.38
C THR A 288 -11.79 -28.22 -11.19
N TYR A 289 -12.22 -29.47 -11.39
CA TYR A 289 -11.41 -30.64 -11.08
C TYR A 289 -11.42 -31.59 -12.26
N TYR A 290 -10.25 -32.14 -12.58
CA TYR A 290 -10.05 -33.04 -13.70
C TYR A 290 -9.43 -34.35 -13.21
N ASN A 291 -9.92 -35.48 -13.70
CA ASN A 291 -9.34 -36.79 -13.41
C ASN A 291 -8.02 -37.00 -14.19
N GLU A 292 -7.40 -38.16 -14.04
CA GLU A 292 -6.16 -38.53 -14.75
C GLU A 292 -6.32 -38.54 -16.29
N ASP A 293 -7.53 -38.82 -16.80
CA ASP A 293 -7.83 -38.76 -18.24
C ASP A 293 -8.02 -37.32 -18.76
N GLY A 294 -7.90 -36.31 -17.89
CA GLY A 294 -8.17 -34.90 -18.23
C GLY A 294 -9.65 -34.57 -18.42
N LYS A 295 -10.57 -35.43 -17.96
CA LYS A 295 -12.02 -35.18 -17.98
C LYS A 295 -12.45 -34.43 -16.73
N GLU A 296 -13.26 -33.40 -16.93
CA GLU A 296 -13.82 -32.62 -15.82
C GLU A 296 -14.80 -33.45 -14.98
N VAL A 297 -14.63 -33.39 -13.66
CA VAL A 297 -15.43 -34.11 -12.67
C VAL A 297 -16.30 -33.11 -11.92
N LYS A 298 -17.59 -33.05 -12.29
CA LYS A 298 -18.54 -32.08 -11.70
C LYS A 298 -18.94 -32.39 -10.26
N THR A 299 -18.74 -33.63 -9.81
CA THR A 299 -19.14 -34.05 -8.46
C THR A 299 -18.05 -34.91 -7.85
N LEU A 300 -17.44 -34.38 -6.80
CA LEU A 300 -16.39 -35.05 -6.05
C LEU A 300 -16.99 -35.76 -4.83
N LYS A 301 -16.58 -37.01 -4.61
CA LYS A 301 -16.93 -37.75 -3.39
C LYS A 301 -15.93 -37.36 -2.30
N MET A 302 -16.34 -36.47 -1.40
CA MET A 302 -15.51 -35.97 -0.30
C MET A 302 -15.99 -36.53 1.05
N ASN A 303 -15.05 -36.85 1.95
CA ASN A 303 -15.33 -37.05 3.37
C ASN A 303 -15.55 -35.71 4.10
N GLU A 304 -15.95 -35.74 5.38
CA GLU A 304 -16.27 -34.52 6.13
C GLU A 304 -15.07 -33.57 6.33
N ALA A 305 -13.87 -34.10 6.51
CA ALA A 305 -12.66 -33.28 6.65
C ALA A 305 -12.30 -32.56 5.34
N GLU A 306 -12.38 -33.29 4.21
CA GLU A 306 -12.17 -32.75 2.86
C GLU A 306 -13.21 -31.69 2.51
N LYS A 307 -14.49 -31.91 2.86
CA LYS A 307 -15.55 -30.89 2.68
C LYS A 307 -15.23 -29.61 3.44
N LYS A 308 -14.79 -29.72 4.70
CA LYS A 308 -14.42 -28.55 5.51
C LYS A 308 -13.26 -27.79 4.88
N LYS A 309 -12.17 -28.48 4.52
CA LYS A 309 -11.00 -27.88 3.85
C LYS A 309 -11.40 -27.21 2.53
N ASN A 310 -12.18 -27.89 1.70
CA ASN A 310 -12.66 -27.34 0.43
C ASN A 310 -13.52 -26.08 0.64
N LYS A 311 -14.35 -26.04 1.68
CA LYS A 311 -15.14 -24.84 2.03
C LYS A 311 -14.24 -23.66 2.44
N GLU A 312 -13.19 -23.92 3.20
CA GLU A 312 -12.19 -22.91 3.59
C GLU A 312 -11.41 -22.39 2.38
N GLU A 313 -10.89 -23.27 1.52
CA GLU A 313 -10.19 -22.86 0.29
C GLU A 313 -11.11 -22.08 -0.67
N ASN A 314 -12.37 -22.49 -0.82
CA ASN A 314 -13.35 -21.74 -1.63
C ASN A 314 -13.64 -20.35 -1.04
N ALA A 315 -13.64 -20.19 0.28
CA ALA A 315 -13.81 -18.88 0.91
C ALA A 315 -12.61 -17.96 0.60
N LEU A 316 -11.39 -18.51 0.67
CA LEU A 316 -10.17 -17.79 0.29
C LEU A 316 -10.19 -17.37 -1.19
N LEU A 317 -10.57 -18.29 -2.09
CA LEU A 317 -10.72 -17.98 -3.51
C LEU A 317 -11.72 -16.85 -3.72
N LYS A 318 -12.93 -16.96 -3.15
CA LYS A 318 -13.99 -15.94 -3.31
C LYS A 318 -13.54 -14.57 -2.84
N GLU A 319 -12.84 -14.50 -1.72
CA GLU A 319 -12.34 -13.22 -1.19
C GLU A 319 -11.25 -12.63 -2.10
N ALA A 320 -10.26 -13.45 -2.50
CA ALA A 320 -9.19 -13.01 -3.39
C ALA A 320 -9.72 -12.58 -4.76
N VAL A 321 -10.66 -13.34 -5.32
CA VAL A 321 -11.35 -13.02 -6.58
C VAL A 321 -12.08 -11.69 -6.46
N LYS A 322 -12.97 -11.55 -5.47
CA LYS A 322 -13.72 -10.31 -5.24
C LYS A 322 -12.80 -9.11 -5.14
N GLN A 323 -11.70 -9.26 -4.40
CA GLN A 323 -10.73 -8.20 -4.20
C GLN A 323 -9.98 -7.84 -5.49
N PHE A 324 -9.55 -8.84 -6.25
CA PHE A 324 -8.85 -8.61 -7.51
C PHE A 324 -9.77 -8.00 -8.57
N GLY A 325 -11.06 -8.37 -8.59
CA GLY A 325 -12.06 -7.74 -9.46
C GLY A 325 -12.21 -6.24 -9.20
N ILE A 326 -12.28 -5.81 -7.93
CA ILE A 326 -12.29 -4.38 -7.56
C ILE A 326 -11.03 -3.67 -8.07
N ASN A 327 -9.87 -4.31 -7.92
CA ASN A 327 -8.61 -3.75 -8.40
C ASN A 327 -8.56 -3.69 -9.93
N LEU A 328 -9.06 -4.69 -10.64
CA LEU A 328 -9.09 -4.71 -12.10
C LEU A 328 -10.04 -3.64 -12.67
N GLU A 329 -11.22 -3.43 -12.07
CA GLU A 329 -12.09 -2.31 -12.46
C GLU A 329 -11.34 -0.99 -12.28
N TYR A 330 -10.67 -0.80 -11.14
CA TYR A 330 -9.83 0.39 -10.92
C TYR A 330 -8.70 0.52 -11.95
N TYR A 331 -8.02 -0.58 -12.30
CA TYR A 331 -6.94 -0.60 -13.30
C TYR A 331 -7.44 -0.26 -14.70
N LEU A 332 -8.66 -0.66 -15.05
CA LEU A 332 -9.34 -0.21 -16.27
C LEU A 332 -9.56 1.31 -16.22
N VAL A 333 -10.06 1.86 -15.11
CA VAL A 333 -10.33 3.30 -15.00
C VAL A 333 -9.06 4.15 -15.09
N VAL A 334 -8.00 3.76 -14.37
CA VAL A 334 -6.75 4.54 -14.37
C VAL A 334 -5.83 4.20 -15.55
N GLN A 335 -6.26 3.31 -16.46
CA GLN A 335 -5.43 2.79 -17.54
C GLN A 335 -4.06 2.31 -17.05
N ARG A 336 -4.06 1.51 -15.97
CA ARG A 336 -2.83 0.90 -15.45
C ARG A 336 -2.21 0.07 -16.58
N SER A 337 -0.93 0.33 -16.85
CA SER A 337 -0.16 -0.42 -17.83
C SER A 337 0.90 -1.27 -17.14
N TRP A 338 1.15 -2.44 -17.72
CA TRP A 338 2.23 -3.36 -17.36
C TRP A 338 3.27 -3.38 -18.48
N SER A 339 4.52 -3.64 -18.15
CA SER A 339 5.46 -4.12 -19.17
C SER A 339 4.95 -5.47 -19.68
N SER A 340 5.16 -5.77 -20.96
CA SER A 340 4.74 -7.06 -21.52
C SER A 340 5.37 -8.28 -20.82
N PRO A 341 6.65 -8.23 -20.38
CA PRO A 341 7.22 -9.26 -19.50
C PRO A 341 6.44 -9.44 -18.19
N ASP A 342 6.16 -8.36 -17.45
CA ASP A 342 5.47 -8.46 -16.16
C ASP A 342 4.03 -8.92 -16.32
N TRP A 343 3.36 -8.46 -17.39
CA TRP A 343 2.01 -8.91 -17.71
C TRP A 343 1.96 -10.42 -17.95
N ARG A 344 2.92 -10.96 -18.72
CA ARG A 344 3.01 -12.41 -18.95
C ARG A 344 3.31 -13.17 -17.67
N GLU A 345 4.27 -12.70 -16.89
CA GLU A 345 4.65 -13.35 -15.63
C GLU A 345 3.48 -13.44 -14.67
N PHE A 346 2.69 -12.36 -14.57
CA PHE A 346 1.56 -12.31 -13.66
C PHE A 346 0.31 -13.00 -14.21
N PHE A 347 -0.22 -12.55 -15.35
CA PHE A 347 -1.51 -13.01 -15.87
C PHE A 347 -1.48 -14.38 -16.54
N LEU A 348 -0.32 -14.90 -16.96
CA LEU A 348 -0.24 -16.26 -17.52
C LEU A 348 0.20 -17.32 -16.51
N LYS A 349 0.65 -16.93 -15.31
CA LYS A 349 1.12 -17.90 -14.30
C LYS A 349 0.34 -17.85 -12.99
N ASN A 350 -0.12 -16.70 -12.50
CA ASN A 350 -0.95 -16.67 -11.30
C ASN A 350 -2.36 -17.19 -11.64
N PRO A 351 -2.90 -18.19 -10.91
CA PRO A 351 -4.14 -18.86 -11.30
C PRO A 351 -5.37 -17.94 -11.21
N ILE A 352 -5.40 -17.01 -10.25
CA ILE A 352 -6.50 -16.06 -10.09
C ILE A 352 -6.41 -14.99 -11.18
N ALA A 353 -5.22 -14.44 -11.39
CA ALA A 353 -5.00 -13.44 -12.44
C ALA A 353 -5.31 -14.00 -13.82
N ASN A 354 -4.91 -15.24 -14.08
CA ASN A 354 -5.17 -15.92 -15.34
C ASN A 354 -6.66 -16.14 -15.58
N ALA A 355 -7.40 -16.63 -14.58
CA ALA A 355 -8.84 -16.80 -14.69
C ALA A 355 -9.54 -15.48 -15.04
N TYR A 356 -9.15 -14.37 -14.41
CA TYR A 356 -9.65 -13.05 -14.79
C TYR A 356 -9.20 -12.61 -16.19
N SER A 357 -7.95 -12.83 -16.59
CA SER A 357 -7.43 -12.36 -17.88
C SER A 357 -8.19 -12.91 -19.08
N GLN A 358 -8.76 -14.12 -18.94
CA GLN A 358 -9.56 -14.78 -19.96
C GLN A 358 -10.95 -14.14 -20.14
N ASN A 359 -11.37 -13.28 -19.21
CA ASN A 359 -12.66 -12.60 -19.26
C ASN A 359 -12.63 -11.23 -19.95
N PHE A 360 -11.47 -10.76 -20.39
CA PHE A 360 -11.30 -9.40 -20.90
C PHE A 360 -10.55 -9.32 -22.21
N ILE A 361 -10.78 -8.20 -22.89
CA ILE A 361 -9.96 -7.75 -24.00
C ILE A 361 -8.85 -6.86 -23.45
N TRP A 362 -7.64 -7.10 -23.96
CA TRP A 362 -6.43 -6.40 -23.57
C TRP A 362 -5.91 -5.60 -24.75
N VAL A 363 -5.20 -4.51 -24.45
CA VAL A 363 -4.52 -3.68 -25.43
C VAL A 363 -3.03 -3.84 -25.24
N HIS A 364 -2.34 -4.22 -26.31
CA HIS A 364 -0.90 -4.14 -26.45
C HIS A 364 -0.55 -2.83 -27.17
N VAL A 365 0.35 -2.04 -26.57
CA VAL A 365 0.89 -0.81 -27.16
C VAL A 365 2.37 -1.00 -27.44
N SER A 366 2.75 -0.91 -28.71
CA SER A 366 4.15 -1.04 -29.16
C SER A 366 5.00 0.17 -28.75
N GLU A 367 6.32 0.07 -28.92
CA GLU A 367 7.24 1.20 -28.72
C GLU A 367 6.91 2.38 -29.67
N ASN A 368 6.37 2.07 -30.85
CA ASN A 368 5.93 3.05 -31.85
C ASN A 368 4.50 3.57 -31.63
N GLN A 369 3.87 3.26 -30.49
CA GLN A 369 2.49 3.61 -30.15
C GLN A 369 1.42 2.90 -31.00
N ASP A 370 1.76 1.82 -31.69
CA ASP A 370 0.76 1.00 -32.38
C ASP A 370 -0.03 0.18 -31.36
N ALA A 371 -1.36 0.34 -31.37
CA ALA A 371 -2.27 -0.35 -30.47
C ALA A 371 -2.91 -1.58 -31.15
N GLN A 372 -2.78 -2.75 -30.53
CA GLN A 372 -3.38 -4.00 -30.97
C GLN A 372 -4.16 -4.64 -29.82
N ARG A 373 -5.27 -5.28 -30.14
CA ARG A 373 -6.18 -5.85 -29.14
C ARG A 373 -6.12 -7.37 -29.19
N PHE A 374 -6.21 -8.01 -28.02
CA PHE A 374 -6.11 -9.45 -27.89
C PHE A 374 -6.93 -9.95 -26.70
N TYR A 375 -7.12 -11.26 -26.64
CA TYR A 375 -7.71 -11.94 -25.47
C TYR A 375 -6.89 -13.19 -25.12
N VAL A 376 -7.20 -13.79 -23.96
CA VAL A 376 -6.45 -14.91 -23.40
C VAL A 376 -7.29 -16.18 -23.40
N VAL A 377 -6.66 -17.32 -23.71
CA VAL A 377 -7.23 -18.66 -23.52
C VAL A 377 -6.19 -19.53 -22.83
N GLU A 378 -6.44 -19.90 -21.57
CA GLU A 378 -5.44 -20.52 -20.69
C GLU A 378 -4.11 -19.74 -20.72
N ASN A 379 -3.09 -20.24 -21.41
CA ASN A 379 -1.77 -19.62 -21.52
C ASN A 379 -1.49 -19.00 -22.92
N LYS A 380 -2.50 -18.94 -23.80
CA LYS A 380 -2.37 -18.44 -25.17
C LYS A 380 -2.93 -17.04 -25.29
N ILE A 381 -2.24 -16.22 -26.07
CA ILE A 381 -2.65 -14.86 -26.42
C ILE A 381 -3.11 -14.89 -27.88
N LEU A 382 -4.33 -14.43 -28.16
CA LEU A 382 -4.97 -14.53 -29.46
C LEU A 382 -5.54 -13.20 -29.92
N ASP A 383 -5.42 -12.92 -31.22
CA ASP A 383 -6.08 -11.78 -31.87
C ASP A 383 -7.57 -12.06 -32.16
N ALA A 384 -8.29 -11.08 -32.71
CA ALA A 384 -9.71 -11.22 -33.06
C ALA A 384 -10.01 -12.38 -34.04
N ASN A 385 -9.03 -12.84 -34.82
CA ASN A 385 -9.14 -13.92 -35.79
C ASN A 385 -8.65 -15.28 -35.25
N ASP A 386 -8.52 -15.40 -33.92
CA ASP A 386 -8.00 -16.59 -33.23
C ASP A 386 -6.56 -16.96 -33.61
N ARG A 387 -5.79 -16.01 -34.16
CA ARG A 387 -4.38 -16.22 -34.50
C ARG A 387 -3.52 -15.92 -33.28
N LYS A 388 -2.44 -16.69 -33.13
CA LYS A 388 -1.46 -16.46 -32.06
C LYS A 388 -0.93 -15.03 -32.16
N PHE A 389 -1.06 -14.29 -31.07
CA PHE A 389 -0.54 -12.94 -30.92
C PHE A 389 0.68 -12.97 -30.01
N GLU A 390 1.73 -12.23 -30.37
CA GLU A 390 2.97 -12.16 -29.57
C GLU A 390 3.15 -10.73 -29.07
N LEU A 391 3.32 -10.60 -27.74
CA LEU A 391 3.62 -9.31 -27.14
C LEU A 391 5.09 -8.98 -27.33
N GLY A 392 5.40 -7.77 -27.79
CA GLY A 392 6.76 -7.25 -27.85
C GLY A 392 7.47 -7.29 -26.49
N VAL A 393 8.79 -7.15 -26.48
CA VAL A 393 9.56 -7.12 -25.21
C VAL A 393 9.50 -5.74 -24.56
N LYS A 394 9.53 -4.67 -25.38
CA LYS A 394 9.48 -3.26 -24.94
C LYS A 394 8.09 -2.63 -25.09
N SER A 395 7.05 -3.44 -25.19
CA SER A 395 5.66 -2.99 -25.29
C SER A 395 4.98 -2.96 -23.93
N LYS A 396 3.89 -2.22 -23.86
CA LYS A 396 3.01 -2.17 -22.69
C LYS A 396 1.72 -2.92 -22.95
N VAL A 397 1.10 -3.43 -21.90
CA VAL A 397 -0.23 -4.03 -21.93
C VAL A 397 -1.12 -3.33 -20.91
N HIS A 398 -2.38 -3.08 -21.24
CA HIS A 398 -3.40 -2.61 -20.31
C HIS A 398 -4.77 -3.19 -20.65
N LEU A 399 -5.73 -3.04 -19.73
CA LEU A 399 -7.13 -3.39 -20.03
C LEU A 399 -7.70 -2.42 -21.06
N LEU A 400 -8.44 -2.97 -22.02
CA LEU A 400 -9.18 -2.18 -22.99
C LEU A 400 -10.25 -1.33 -22.29
N HIS A 401 -10.22 -0.03 -22.55
CA HIS A 401 -11.32 0.88 -22.28
C HIS A 401 -12.18 1.07 -23.54
N PRO A 402 -13.52 1.04 -23.46
CA PRO A 402 -14.39 1.13 -24.65
C PRO A 402 -14.25 2.42 -25.45
N LEU A 403 -13.90 3.55 -24.81
CA LEU A 403 -13.56 4.81 -25.53
C LEU A 403 -12.41 4.68 -26.53
N SER A 404 -11.55 3.67 -26.38
CA SER A 404 -10.45 3.43 -27.32
C SER A 404 -10.88 2.68 -28.58
N LEU A 405 -12.17 2.33 -28.71
CA LEU A 405 -12.72 1.63 -29.86
C LEU A 405 -13.63 2.52 -30.68
N ASP A 406 -13.57 2.37 -32.00
CA ASP A 406 -14.67 2.80 -32.85
C ASP A 406 -15.84 1.80 -32.81
N THR A 407 -16.96 2.16 -33.44
CA THR A 407 -18.16 1.30 -33.47
C THR A 407 -17.92 -0.06 -34.11
N SER A 408 -17.05 -0.14 -35.13
CA SER A 408 -16.76 -1.39 -35.83
C SER A 408 -15.90 -2.31 -34.97
N GLU A 409 -14.83 -1.79 -34.37
CA GLU A 409 -13.99 -2.52 -33.43
C GLU A 409 -14.79 -2.96 -32.19
N GLY A 410 -15.65 -2.09 -31.67
CA GLY A 410 -16.57 -2.41 -30.56
C GLY A 410 -17.45 -3.61 -30.87
N ASN A 411 -18.13 -3.59 -32.03
CA ASN A 411 -18.98 -4.69 -32.46
C ASN A 411 -18.21 -6.00 -32.68
N LEU A 412 -16.99 -5.92 -33.22
CA LEU A 412 -16.10 -7.07 -33.42
C LEU A 412 -15.80 -7.76 -32.09
N TRP A 413 -15.32 -7.01 -31.10
CA TRP A 413 -14.95 -7.56 -29.80
C TRP A 413 -16.15 -8.03 -28.99
N SER A 414 -17.28 -7.32 -29.04
CA SER A 414 -18.52 -7.74 -28.38
C SER A 414 -19.06 -9.06 -28.96
N SER A 415 -19.00 -9.22 -30.29
CA SER A 415 -19.31 -10.50 -30.94
C SER A 415 -18.33 -11.60 -30.52
N LYS A 416 -17.04 -11.28 -30.38
CA LYS A 416 -16.02 -12.25 -29.97
C LYS A 416 -16.24 -12.79 -28.56
N LEU A 417 -16.55 -11.92 -27.60
CA LEU A 417 -16.89 -12.34 -26.22
C LEU A 417 -18.13 -13.24 -26.21
N LYS A 418 -19.17 -12.89 -26.97
CA LYS A 418 -20.40 -13.69 -27.09
C LYS A 418 -20.15 -15.06 -27.72
N GLU A 419 -19.39 -15.14 -28.81
CA GLU A 419 -18.99 -16.40 -29.46
C GLU A 419 -18.29 -17.34 -28.48
N ARG A 420 -17.39 -16.77 -27.68
CA ARG A 420 -16.61 -17.48 -26.66
C ARG A 420 -17.39 -17.77 -25.38
N LYS A 421 -18.63 -17.29 -25.26
CA LYS A 421 -19.46 -17.37 -24.04
C LYS A 421 -18.74 -16.80 -22.82
N ILE A 422 -17.98 -15.72 -23.03
CA ILE A 422 -17.32 -14.98 -21.97
C ILE A 422 -18.32 -13.96 -21.45
N GLU A 423 -18.62 -14.03 -20.16
CA GLU A 423 -19.40 -13.03 -19.43
C GLU A 423 -18.44 -12.34 -18.45
N PRO A 424 -17.90 -11.17 -18.83
CA PRO A 424 -16.94 -10.48 -17.99
C PRO A 424 -17.52 -10.19 -16.59
N PRO A 425 -16.76 -10.41 -15.51
CA PRO A 425 -17.24 -10.18 -14.14
C PRO A 425 -17.36 -8.69 -13.78
N LEU A 426 -17.04 -7.79 -14.70
CA LEU A 426 -17.22 -6.34 -14.63
C LEU A 426 -17.48 -5.80 -16.05
N ASP A 427 -18.22 -4.70 -16.16
CA ASP A 427 -18.53 -4.06 -17.43
C ASP A 427 -17.24 -3.51 -18.08
N GLN A 428 -16.81 -4.15 -19.18
CA GLN A 428 -15.71 -3.67 -20.02
C GLN A 428 -16.24 -3.01 -21.30
N LEU A 429 -16.79 -3.79 -22.23
CA LEU A 429 -17.28 -3.29 -23.53
C LEU A 429 -18.64 -2.61 -23.41
N ASP A 430 -19.51 -3.11 -22.53
CA ASP A 430 -20.84 -2.54 -22.28
C ASP A 430 -20.81 -1.36 -21.30
N ARG A 431 -19.62 -0.94 -20.86
CA ARG A 431 -19.44 0.18 -19.94
C ARG A 431 -19.84 1.49 -20.63
N GLY A 432 -20.64 2.30 -19.92
CA GLY A 432 -21.11 3.58 -20.44
C GLY A 432 -19.96 4.57 -20.67
N THR A 433 -19.91 5.15 -21.86
CA THR A 433 -18.89 6.13 -22.25
C THR A 433 -19.49 7.51 -22.46
N TYR A 434 -18.80 8.55 -22.00
CA TYR A 434 -19.26 9.93 -22.10
C TYR A 434 -18.14 10.81 -22.66
N ALA A 435 -18.43 11.52 -23.75
CA ALA A 435 -17.49 12.44 -24.38
C ALA A 435 -17.80 13.89 -23.97
N VAL A 436 -16.76 14.71 -23.85
CA VAL A 436 -16.91 16.16 -23.68
C VAL A 436 -17.58 16.73 -24.92
N SER A 437 -18.71 17.43 -24.74
CA SER A 437 -19.42 18.08 -25.85
C SER A 437 -18.59 19.23 -26.44
N SER A 438 -18.92 19.69 -27.65
CA SER A 438 -18.13 20.76 -28.28
C SER A 438 -18.29 22.10 -27.56
N GLU A 439 -19.44 22.30 -26.92
CA GLU A 439 -19.84 23.48 -26.17
C GLU A 439 -19.09 23.56 -24.84
N GLU A 440 -18.87 22.42 -24.16
CA GLU A 440 -18.27 22.36 -22.82
C GLU A 440 -16.73 22.30 -22.84
N LYS A 441 -16.10 22.13 -24.01
CA LYS A 441 -14.62 21.97 -24.12
C LYS A 441 -13.82 23.04 -23.38
N ASN A 442 -14.33 24.27 -23.36
CA ASN A 442 -13.64 25.40 -22.76
C ASN A 442 -13.99 25.62 -21.29
N GLU A 443 -15.00 24.91 -20.78
CA GLU A 443 -15.43 24.98 -19.40
C GLU A 443 -14.43 24.26 -18.47
N THR A 444 -14.50 24.64 -17.21
CA THR A 444 -13.64 24.14 -16.12
C THR A 444 -14.44 23.60 -14.94
N ILE A 445 -15.73 23.92 -14.89
CA ILE A 445 -16.70 23.53 -13.85
C ILE A 445 -17.96 23.07 -14.58
N SER A 446 -18.51 21.93 -14.17
CA SER A 446 -19.77 21.42 -14.73
C SER A 446 -20.86 21.42 -13.66
N TYR A 447 -22.06 21.82 -14.08
CA TYR A 447 -23.28 21.85 -13.27
C TYR A 447 -24.29 20.77 -13.68
N GLN A 448 -23.87 19.78 -14.48
CA GLN A 448 -24.78 18.78 -15.09
C GLN A 448 -25.61 17.99 -14.06
N PHE A 449 -25.08 17.77 -12.86
CA PHE A 449 -25.76 17.05 -11.78
C PHE A 449 -26.26 17.98 -10.67
N GLN A 450 -26.23 19.30 -10.89
CA GLN A 450 -26.67 20.26 -9.89
C GLN A 450 -28.14 20.02 -9.50
N ASN A 451 -28.44 20.14 -8.21
CA ASN A 451 -29.76 19.92 -7.62
C ASN A 451 -30.29 18.48 -7.73
N LYS A 452 -29.45 17.50 -8.12
CA LYS A 452 -29.77 16.10 -7.92
C LYS A 452 -29.67 15.77 -6.43
N GLU A 453 -30.65 15.02 -5.94
CA GLU A 453 -30.76 14.67 -4.53
C GLU A 453 -30.75 13.15 -4.35
N MET A 454 -30.14 12.71 -3.25
CA MET A 454 -30.24 11.33 -2.78
C MET A 454 -29.94 11.26 -1.28
N VAL A 455 -30.30 10.14 -0.66
CA VAL A 455 -30.04 9.90 0.76
C VAL A 455 -28.53 9.84 1.02
N GLY A 456 -28.04 10.61 2.00
CA GLY A 456 -26.61 10.77 2.30
C GLY A 456 -25.87 9.45 2.58
N ILE A 457 -26.46 8.51 3.32
CA ILE A 457 -25.85 7.19 3.56
C ILE A 457 -25.73 6.37 2.27
N THR A 458 -26.70 6.49 1.36
CA THR A 458 -26.67 5.79 0.07
C THR A 458 -25.58 6.38 -0.81
N PHE A 459 -25.48 7.71 -0.87
CA PHE A 459 -24.41 8.40 -1.57
C PHE A 459 -23.05 7.95 -1.06
N LYS A 460 -22.80 8.07 0.25
CA LYS A 460 -21.51 7.71 0.86
C LYS A 460 -21.09 6.29 0.47
N ASN A 461 -21.98 5.31 0.67
CA ASN A 461 -21.67 3.91 0.39
C ASN A 461 -21.34 3.67 -1.10
N ARG A 462 -22.08 4.30 -2.02
CA ARG A 462 -21.84 4.18 -3.47
C ARG A 462 -20.59 4.94 -3.92
N ALA A 463 -20.39 6.15 -3.45
CA ALA A 463 -19.20 6.96 -3.74
C ALA A 463 -17.93 6.22 -3.27
N GLU A 464 -17.92 5.71 -2.04
CA GLU A 464 -16.79 4.94 -1.50
C GLU A 464 -16.53 3.63 -2.27
N LYS A 465 -17.60 2.97 -2.74
CA LYS A 465 -17.54 1.79 -3.63
C LYS A 465 -16.81 2.11 -4.93
N TYR A 466 -17.03 3.28 -5.52
CA TYR A 466 -16.38 3.72 -6.77
C TYR A 466 -15.07 4.50 -6.56
N GLY A 467 -14.53 4.51 -5.33
CA GLY A 467 -13.21 5.07 -5.04
C GLY A 467 -13.22 6.54 -4.67
N TRP A 468 -14.40 7.18 -4.61
CA TRP A 468 -14.52 8.54 -4.09
C TRP A 468 -14.30 8.56 -2.58
N ARG A 469 -13.79 9.68 -2.09
CA ARG A 469 -13.44 9.89 -0.68
C ARG A 469 -13.94 11.25 -0.24
N ARG A 470 -14.19 11.37 1.06
CA ARG A 470 -14.55 12.64 1.69
C ARG A 470 -13.44 13.68 1.47
N GLY A 471 -13.84 14.87 1.03
CA GLY A 471 -13.02 16.08 1.00
C GLY A 471 -13.02 16.79 2.37
N SER A 472 -13.07 18.12 2.36
CA SER A 472 -12.99 18.92 3.58
C SER A 472 -14.26 18.83 4.42
N VAL A 473 -14.07 18.77 5.74
CA VAL A 473 -15.15 18.88 6.74
C VAL A 473 -15.11 20.30 7.28
N VAL A 474 -16.17 21.05 7.05
CA VAL A 474 -16.28 22.48 7.34
C VAL A 474 -17.14 22.72 8.59
N ASP A 475 -17.64 23.94 8.76
CA ASP A 475 -18.42 24.35 9.91
C ASP A 475 -19.59 23.38 10.19
N THR A 476 -19.86 23.18 11.48
CA THR A 476 -20.91 22.28 11.98
C THR A 476 -20.78 20.80 11.56
N GLY A 477 -19.63 20.40 11.01
CA GLY A 477 -19.38 19.02 10.59
C GLY A 477 -19.93 18.69 9.20
N GLU A 478 -20.29 19.70 8.41
CA GLU A 478 -20.68 19.52 7.02
C GLU A 478 -19.50 19.05 6.17
N VAL A 479 -19.77 18.15 5.23
CA VAL A 479 -18.84 17.68 4.22
C VAL A 479 -19.07 18.49 2.96
N SER A 480 -18.13 19.37 2.65
CA SER A 480 -18.22 20.28 1.49
C SER A 480 -18.08 19.56 0.14
N SER A 481 -17.33 18.45 0.10
CA SER A 481 -17.02 17.77 -1.16
C SER A 481 -16.70 16.29 -0.98
N TYR A 482 -16.86 15.54 -2.07
CA TYR A 482 -16.21 14.24 -2.28
C TYR A 482 -15.24 14.34 -3.45
N ARG A 483 -14.16 13.57 -3.40
CA ARG A 483 -13.09 13.62 -4.41
C ARG A 483 -12.62 12.25 -4.85
N LYS A 484 -12.13 12.13 -6.08
CA LYS A 484 -11.53 10.91 -6.63
C LYS A 484 -10.25 11.26 -7.38
N LEU A 485 -9.20 10.47 -7.15
CA LEU A 485 -7.89 10.64 -7.77
C LEU A 485 -7.73 9.70 -8.99
N PHE A 486 -7.25 10.26 -10.10
CA PHE A 486 -6.74 9.58 -11.27
C PHE A 486 -5.22 9.75 -11.32
N PRO A 487 -4.46 8.84 -10.67
CA PRO A 487 -3.04 9.06 -10.39
C PRO A 487 -2.16 9.07 -11.65
N ASN A 488 -2.50 8.28 -12.68
CA ASN A 488 -1.70 8.21 -13.92
C ASN A 488 -1.76 9.53 -14.70
N GLU A 489 -2.92 10.20 -14.69
CA GLU A 489 -3.10 11.51 -15.31
C GLU A 489 -2.76 12.67 -14.38
N ASN A 490 -2.42 12.40 -13.11
CA ASN A 490 -2.14 13.43 -12.10
C ASN A 490 -3.32 14.40 -11.91
N VAL A 491 -4.56 13.89 -12.02
CA VAL A 491 -5.82 14.65 -11.96
C VAL A 491 -6.66 14.19 -10.78
N GLU A 492 -7.26 15.13 -10.08
CA GLU A 492 -8.26 14.88 -9.05
C GLU A 492 -9.57 15.57 -9.41
N VAL A 493 -10.68 14.84 -9.30
CA VAL A 493 -12.03 15.39 -9.46
C VAL A 493 -12.64 15.65 -8.10
N PHE A 494 -13.34 16.77 -7.97
CA PHE A 494 -14.14 17.13 -6.80
C PHE A 494 -15.60 17.27 -7.21
N LEU A 495 -16.50 16.68 -6.44
CA LEU A 495 -17.94 16.88 -6.46
C LEU A 495 -18.32 17.68 -5.22
N MET A 496 -18.85 18.88 -5.41
CA MET A 496 -19.34 19.73 -4.33
C MET A 496 -20.73 19.25 -3.87
N LEU A 497 -20.96 19.32 -2.56
CA LEU A 497 -22.16 18.80 -1.91
C LEU A 497 -22.72 19.82 -0.92
N GLU A 498 -24.03 19.76 -0.69
CA GLU A 498 -24.70 20.39 0.44
C GLU A 498 -25.41 19.35 1.30
N ASN A 499 -25.56 19.66 2.59
CA ASN A 499 -26.36 18.91 3.56
C ASN A 499 -25.83 17.50 3.92
N LEU A 500 -24.58 17.17 3.56
CA LEU A 500 -23.95 15.94 4.05
C LEU A 500 -23.18 16.23 5.34
N ASN A 501 -23.59 15.65 6.47
CA ASN A 501 -22.90 15.85 7.75
C ASN A 501 -22.12 14.59 8.20
N VAL A 502 -21.00 14.78 8.90
CA VAL A 502 -20.20 13.66 9.46
C VAL A 502 -20.86 13.00 10.68
N GLN A 503 -21.82 13.67 11.32
CA GLN A 503 -22.55 13.16 12.46
C GLN A 503 -23.67 12.21 12.00
N ASN A 504 -23.67 10.98 12.52
CA ASN A 504 -24.53 9.88 12.07
C ASN A 504 -26.05 10.13 12.22
N TYR A 505 -26.49 11.14 12.97
CA TYR A 505 -27.92 11.37 13.24
C TYR A 505 -28.71 11.91 12.03
N ASN A 506 -28.03 12.35 10.98
CA ASN A 506 -28.63 12.96 9.77
C ASN A 506 -28.28 12.21 8.48
N MET A 507 -27.74 10.98 8.55
CA MET A 507 -27.32 10.24 7.35
C MET A 507 -28.49 9.70 6.51
N ASP A 508 -29.72 9.82 7.01
CA ASP A 508 -30.97 9.55 6.29
C ASP A 508 -31.54 10.80 5.59
N GLU A 509 -30.89 11.97 5.74
CA GLU A 509 -31.28 13.21 5.07
C GLU A 509 -30.87 13.22 3.58
N GLN A 510 -31.57 14.04 2.80
CA GLN A 510 -31.23 14.28 1.41
C GLN A 510 -29.99 15.17 1.34
N ILE A 511 -29.03 14.74 0.53
CA ILE A 511 -27.90 15.58 0.14
C ILE A 511 -28.15 16.12 -1.25
N THR A 512 -27.59 17.28 -1.56
CA THR A 512 -27.75 17.92 -2.87
C THR A 512 -26.41 18.01 -3.56
N PHE A 513 -26.37 17.56 -4.82
CA PHE A 513 -25.18 17.67 -5.67
C PHE A 513 -25.10 19.11 -6.20
N LYS A 514 -23.89 19.64 -6.26
CA LYS A 514 -23.59 20.96 -6.83
C LYS A 514 -22.75 20.78 -8.10
N GLU A 515 -21.74 21.61 -8.28
CA GLU A 515 -20.77 21.46 -9.35
C GLU A 515 -19.77 20.34 -9.10
N PHE A 516 -19.16 19.89 -10.20
CA PHE A 516 -17.90 19.16 -10.14
C PHE A 516 -16.86 19.81 -11.04
N PHE A 517 -15.58 19.60 -10.69
CA PHE A 517 -14.45 20.15 -11.41
C PHE A 517 -13.20 19.30 -11.24
N PHE A 518 -12.21 19.56 -12.09
CA PHE A 518 -10.95 18.83 -12.10
C PHE A 518 -9.79 19.77 -11.78
N VAL A 519 -8.85 19.27 -11.00
CA VAL A 519 -7.60 19.96 -10.68
C VAL A 519 -6.42 19.01 -10.77
N LYS A 520 -5.21 19.54 -10.73
CA LYS A 520 -4.01 18.72 -10.61
C LYS A 520 -3.94 18.11 -9.20
N GLN A 521 -3.51 16.85 -9.09
CA GLN A 521 -3.37 16.21 -7.79
C GLN A 521 -2.53 17.08 -6.83
N GLY A 522 -3.04 17.26 -5.61
CA GLY A 522 -2.35 18.00 -4.56
C GLY A 522 -2.42 19.52 -4.67
N SER A 523 -3.15 20.08 -5.65
CA SER A 523 -3.35 21.54 -5.72
C SER A 523 -4.43 22.07 -4.77
N ILE A 524 -5.24 21.17 -4.19
CA ILE A 524 -6.25 21.47 -3.18
C ILE A 524 -5.91 20.69 -1.91
N THR A 525 -5.87 21.41 -0.79
CA THR A 525 -5.74 20.83 0.55
C THR A 525 -7.12 20.48 1.07
N THR A 526 -7.26 19.30 1.68
CA THR A 526 -8.51 18.88 2.33
C THR A 526 -8.27 18.56 3.80
N GLY A 527 -9.20 18.92 4.68
CA GLY A 527 -9.09 18.62 6.11
C GLY A 527 -10.26 19.15 6.93
N SER A 528 -10.11 19.13 8.25
CA SER A 528 -11.08 19.76 9.16
C SER A 528 -10.86 21.28 9.17
N TYR A 529 -11.93 22.05 8.95
CA TYR A 529 -11.91 23.51 8.83
C TYR A 529 -10.97 24.03 7.73
N VAL A 530 -10.84 23.26 6.64
CA VAL A 530 -10.09 23.67 5.45
C VAL A 530 -11.07 24.15 4.38
N TYR A 531 -10.79 25.32 3.79
CA TYR A 531 -11.60 25.98 2.78
C TYR A 531 -10.72 26.35 1.58
N ASP A 532 -10.26 25.36 0.83
CA ASP A 532 -9.27 25.53 -0.26
C ASP A 532 -9.86 25.21 -1.64
N GLU A 533 -11.09 24.70 -1.70
CA GLU A 533 -11.78 24.41 -2.95
C GLU A 533 -12.01 25.69 -3.80
N PRO A 534 -11.85 25.62 -5.14
CA PRO A 534 -12.16 26.71 -6.06
C PRO A 534 -13.56 27.29 -5.87
N LYS A 535 -13.64 28.63 -5.81
CA LYS A 535 -14.92 29.35 -5.60
C LYS A 535 -15.61 29.80 -6.88
N ASN A 536 -14.90 29.80 -8.01
CA ASN A 536 -15.39 30.19 -9.33
C ASN A 536 -14.44 29.72 -10.44
N GLU A 537 -14.88 29.88 -11.69
CA GLU A 537 -14.22 29.43 -12.91
C GLU A 537 -12.88 30.13 -13.19
N LYS A 538 -12.55 31.22 -12.49
CA LYS A 538 -11.28 31.96 -12.68
C LYS A 538 -10.12 31.38 -11.87
N ASP A 539 -10.36 30.34 -11.06
CA ASP A 539 -9.28 29.71 -10.30
C ASP A 539 -8.30 29.00 -11.25
N HIS A 540 -7.05 29.46 -11.24
CA HIS A 540 -5.97 28.95 -12.09
C HIS A 540 -5.64 27.47 -11.88
N ARG A 541 -6.11 26.84 -10.80
CA ARG A 541 -5.90 25.42 -10.50
C ARG A 541 -6.84 24.50 -11.28
N LEU A 542 -7.93 25.05 -11.84
CA LEU A 542 -8.92 24.29 -12.59
C LEU A 542 -8.38 23.84 -13.95
N ILE A 543 -8.74 22.62 -14.34
CA ILE A 543 -8.39 22.05 -15.64
C ILE A 543 -9.60 22.17 -16.57
N SER A 544 -9.39 22.80 -17.73
CA SER A 544 -10.42 22.87 -18.78
C SER A 544 -10.69 21.49 -19.37
N PHE A 545 -11.96 21.16 -19.68
CA PHE A 545 -12.33 19.82 -20.11
C PHE A 545 -11.65 19.36 -21.41
N ARG A 546 -11.26 20.28 -22.30
CA ARG A 546 -10.44 19.94 -23.48
C ARG A 546 -9.03 19.42 -23.17
N ASN A 547 -8.52 19.74 -21.98
CA ASN A 547 -7.17 19.37 -21.54
C ASN A 547 -7.20 18.11 -20.64
N LEU A 548 -8.37 17.52 -20.41
CA LEU A 548 -8.49 16.26 -19.69
C LEU A 548 -8.27 15.09 -20.62
N ASP A 549 -7.71 14.01 -20.08
CA ASP A 549 -7.80 12.71 -20.71
C ASP A 549 -9.29 12.32 -20.87
N PRO A 550 -9.74 11.85 -22.05
CA PRO A 550 -11.14 11.50 -22.28
C PRO A 550 -11.69 10.43 -21.35
N ILE A 551 -10.85 9.50 -20.89
CA ILE A 551 -11.24 8.44 -19.95
C ILE A 551 -11.52 9.04 -18.57
N VAL A 552 -10.71 9.99 -18.10
CA VAL A 552 -10.94 10.67 -16.81
C VAL A 552 -12.31 11.36 -16.76
N TYR A 553 -12.67 12.09 -17.82
CA TYR A 553 -13.97 12.74 -17.91
C TYR A 553 -15.11 11.72 -17.99
N SER A 554 -14.99 10.72 -18.87
CA SER A 554 -16.00 9.68 -19.05
C SER A 554 -16.25 8.88 -17.78
N GLU A 555 -15.19 8.48 -17.08
CA GLU A 555 -15.28 7.67 -15.87
C GLU A 555 -15.84 8.46 -14.68
N THR A 556 -15.61 9.78 -14.66
CA THR A 556 -16.28 10.68 -13.72
C THR A 556 -17.79 10.66 -13.96
N LEU A 557 -18.24 10.85 -15.20
CA LEU A 557 -19.65 10.84 -15.53
C LEU A 557 -20.30 9.47 -15.30
N TYR A 558 -19.62 8.39 -15.68
CA TYR A 558 -20.09 7.03 -15.45
C TYR A 558 -20.30 6.74 -13.96
N ASP A 559 -19.35 7.13 -13.10
CA ASP A 559 -19.52 7.02 -11.65
C ASP A 559 -20.71 7.84 -11.15
N LEU A 560 -20.83 9.12 -11.53
CA LEU A 560 -21.90 10.00 -11.06
C LEU A 560 -23.29 9.48 -11.47
N HIS A 561 -23.42 8.96 -12.70
CA HIS A 561 -24.65 8.30 -13.14
C HIS A 561 -24.96 7.06 -12.29
N ARG A 562 -23.99 6.18 -12.02
CA ARG A 562 -24.18 4.98 -11.19
C ARG A 562 -24.47 5.29 -9.73
N ILE A 563 -23.88 6.36 -9.20
CA ILE A 563 -24.16 6.81 -7.83
C ILE A 563 -25.63 7.22 -7.70
N LEU A 564 -26.17 7.90 -8.72
CA LEU A 564 -27.54 8.39 -8.77
C LEU A 564 -28.58 7.34 -9.21
N GLN A 565 -28.18 6.21 -9.80
CA GLN A 565 -29.10 5.14 -10.23
C GLN A 565 -29.99 4.63 -9.09
N SER A 566 -31.26 4.33 -9.39
CA SER A 566 -32.16 3.82 -8.37
C SER A 566 -31.81 2.37 -7.98
N LYS A 567 -32.18 1.92 -6.77
CA LYS A 567 -31.91 0.54 -6.32
C LYS A 567 -32.52 -0.56 -7.21
N ASN A 568 -33.44 -0.22 -8.10
CA ASN A 568 -34.12 -1.16 -9.00
C ASN A 568 -33.41 -1.31 -10.36
N GLU A 569 -32.26 -0.64 -10.55
CA GLU A 569 -31.49 -0.60 -11.80
C GLU A 569 -30.04 -1.13 -11.64
N GLU A 570 -29.65 -1.55 -10.42
CA GLU A 570 -28.42 -2.33 -10.13
C GLU A 570 -28.69 -3.83 -10.28
#